data_AF-A0A942ENZ7-F1
#
_entry.id   AF-A0A942ENZ7-F1
#
_cell.length_a   1.000
_cell.length_b   1.000
_cell.length_c   1.000
_cell.angle_alpha   90.00
_cell.angle_beta   90.00
_cell.angle_gamma   90.00
#
_symmetry.space_group_name_H-M   'P 1'
#
loop_
_entity.id
_entity.type
_entity.pdbx_description
1 polymer ?
#
loop_
_entity_poly.entity_id
_entity_poly.type
_entity_poly.pdbx_seq_one_letter_code
_entity_poly.pdbx_strand_id
1 'polypeptide(L)' 'MSTVLASVPKKKVDLRNSVTSSLKKALAEENACYVLITCKEAAEDGQMQVEMEYEGDACLAAYLLESAQGLIEESF' A
#
# COMPACT_ATOMS: atom_id res chain seq x y z
N MET A 1 28.96 1.79 30.62
CA MET A 1 27.88 0.86 31.00
C MET A 1 27.22 0.40 29.72
N SER A 2 27.31 -0.90 29.45
CA SER A 2 26.73 -1.55 28.27
C SER A 2 25.23 -1.76 28.45
N THR A 3 24.47 -1.64 27.37
CA THR A 3 23.25 -2.41 27.21
C THR A 3 23.27 -3.04 25.82
N VAL A 4 23.47 -4.37 25.79
CA VAL A 4 23.23 -5.20 24.62
C VAL A 4 21.77 -5.64 24.71
N LEU A 5 20.93 -5.19 23.77
CA LEU A 5 19.64 -5.81 23.54
C LEU A 5 19.81 -6.80 22.39
N ALA A 6 20.10 -8.05 22.74
CA ALA A 6 19.98 -9.16 21.81
C ALA A 6 18.50 -9.52 21.66
N SER A 7 17.94 -9.35 20.46
CA SER A 7 16.64 -9.92 20.10
C SER A 7 16.84 -10.96 18.99
N VAL A 8 16.70 -12.24 19.35
CA VAL A 8 16.64 -13.42 18.49
C VAL A 8 15.38 -13.36 17.59
N PRO A 9 15.42 -13.84 16.33
CA PRO A 9 14.48 -13.42 15.28
C PRO A 9 13.08 -14.01 15.49
N LYS A 10 12.06 -13.16 15.48
CA LYS A 10 10.67 -13.59 15.43
C LYS A 10 10.34 -14.08 14.02
N LYS A 11 10.54 -15.38 13.76
CA LYS A 11 10.03 -16.05 12.57
C LYS A 11 8.51 -16.26 12.72
N LYS A 12 7.76 -15.16 12.61
CA LYS A 12 6.32 -15.18 12.33
C LYS A 12 6.24 -14.73 10.87
N VAL A 13 5.99 -15.65 9.95
CA VAL A 13 5.67 -15.23 8.57
C VAL A 13 4.39 -14.41 8.71
N ASP A 14 4.52 -13.10 8.59
CA ASP A 14 3.39 -12.18 8.65
C ASP A 14 2.50 -12.54 7.46
N LEU A 15 1.37 -13.21 7.71
CA LEU A 15 0.45 -13.68 6.68
C LEU A 15 0.04 -12.51 5.76
N ARG A 16 -0.06 -11.31 6.34
CA ARG A 16 -0.26 -10.04 5.61
C ARG A 16 0.84 -9.79 4.59
N ASN A 17 2.11 -9.85 4.97
CA ASN A 17 3.22 -9.63 4.03
C ASN A 17 3.25 -10.66 2.90
N SER A 18 2.94 -11.93 3.22
CA SER A 18 2.86 -12.99 2.22
C SER A 18 1.75 -12.74 1.19
N VAL A 19 0.55 -12.35 1.66
CA VAL A 19 -0.60 -12.01 0.80
C VAL A 19 -0.32 -10.77 -0.04
N THR A 20 0.22 -9.70 0.56
CA THR A 20 0.56 -8.47 -0.14
C THR A 20 1.61 -8.69 -1.22
N SER A 21 2.63 -9.53 -0.95
CA SER A 21 3.65 -9.86 -1.97
C SER A 21 3.10 -10.66 -3.14
N SER A 22 2.20 -11.62 -2.88
CA SER A 22 1.55 -12.41 -3.92
C SER A 22 0.61 -11.56 -4.78
N LEU A 23 -0.13 -10.64 -4.15
CA LEU A 23 -1.01 -9.69 -4.84
C LEU A 23 -0.21 -8.74 -5.73
N LYS A 24 0.85 -8.11 -5.21
CA LYS A 24 1.72 -7.22 -6.00
C LYS A 24 2.28 -7.94 -7.22
N LYS A 25 2.71 -9.20 -7.05
CA LYS A 25 3.20 -10.03 -8.15
C LYS A 25 2.13 -10.28 -9.21
N ALA A 26 0.91 -10.65 -8.81
CA ALA A 26 -0.19 -10.87 -9.75
C ALA A 26 -0.55 -9.59 -10.51
N LEU A 27 -0.61 -8.45 -9.81
CA LEU A 27 -0.88 -7.15 -10.41
C LEU A 27 0.21 -6.75 -11.42
N ALA A 28 1.48 -6.99 -11.10
CA ALA A 28 2.61 -6.68 -11.98
C ALA A 28 2.68 -7.59 -13.22
N GLU A 29 2.28 -8.86 -13.12
CA GLU A 29 2.30 -9.79 -14.25
C GLU A 29 1.21 -9.50 -15.30
N GLU A 30 0.06 -8.98 -14.86
CA GLU A 30 -1.13 -8.83 -15.72
C GLU A 30 -1.37 -7.39 -16.20
N ASN A 31 -0.70 -6.39 -15.63
CA ASN A 31 -1.01 -4.97 -15.88
C ASN A 31 0.22 -4.14 -16.25
N ALA A 32 0.02 -3.16 -17.14
CA ALA A 32 1.07 -2.22 -17.54
C ALA A 32 1.38 -1.17 -16.44
N CYS A 33 0.42 -0.89 -15.56
CA CYS A 33 0.55 -0.01 -14.41
C CYS A 33 -0.56 -0.29 -13.40
N TYR A 34 -0.26 -0.20 -12.11
CA TYR A 34 -1.25 -0.23 -11.05
C TYR A 34 -0.91 0.75 -9.93
N VAL A 35 -1.95 1.17 -9.19
CA VAL A 35 -1.82 1.90 -7.93
C VAL A 35 -2.54 1.09 -6.85
N LEU A 36 -1.83 0.80 -5.75
CA LEU A 36 -2.36 0.10 -4.60
C LEU A 36 -2.53 1.10 -3.44
N ILE A 37 -3.77 1.32 -3.05
CA ILE A 37 -4.12 2.15 -1.88
C ILE A 37 -4.60 1.23 -0.78
N THR A 38 -4.00 1.35 0.40
CA THR A 38 -4.40 0.59 1.59
C THR A 38 -4.71 1.53 2.73
N CYS A 39 -5.80 1.24 3.44
CA CYS A 39 -6.25 2.01 4.59
C CYS A 39 -6.34 1.11 5.80
N LYS A 40 -5.90 1.60 6.96
CA LYS A 40 -6.24 0.98 8.24
C LYS A 40 -7.59 1.51 8.73
N GLU A 41 -8.15 0.84 9.72
CA GLU A 41 -9.31 1.37 10.43
C GLU A 41 -9.00 2.78 10.96
N ALA A 42 -10.03 3.63 10.95
CA ALA A 42 -9.92 4.97 11.51
C ALA A 42 -9.65 4.88 13.01
N ALA A 43 -8.73 5.69 13.50
CA ALA A 43 -8.48 5.86 14.92
C ALA A 43 -9.64 6.62 15.59
N GLU A 44 -9.67 6.61 16.93
CA GLU A 44 -10.74 7.25 17.72
C GLU A 44 -10.84 8.77 17.48
N ASP A 45 -9.76 9.40 17.01
CA ASP A 45 -9.71 10.81 16.64
C ASP A 45 -10.17 11.09 15.20
N GLY A 46 -10.64 10.05 14.49
CA GLY A 46 -11.09 10.12 13.10
C GLY A 46 -9.96 10.12 12.07
N GLN A 47 -8.68 10.07 12.48
CA GLN A 47 -7.57 9.97 11.55
C GLN A 47 -7.46 8.55 10.98
N MET A 48 -7.17 8.45 9.69
CA MET A 48 -6.99 7.17 9.00
C MET A 48 -5.58 7.08 8.44
N GLN A 49 -4.86 5.99 8.75
CA GLN A 49 -3.57 5.74 8.13
C GLN A 49 -3.80 5.18 6.72
N VAL A 50 -3.35 5.92 5.72
CA VAL A 50 -3.39 5.54 4.31
C VAL A 50 -1.97 5.37 3.79
N GLU A 51 -1.73 4.27 3.08
CA GLU A 51 -0.48 4.00 2.38
C GLU A 51 -0.79 3.78 0.89
N MET A 52 0.00 4.42 0.02
CA MET A 52 -0.11 4.30 -1.43
C MET A 52 1.21 3.84 -2.03
N GLU A 53 1.12 2.85 -2.91
CA GLU A 53 2.24 2.37 -3.71
C GLU A 53 1.81 2.27 -5.17
N TYR A 54 2.74 2.37 -6.11
CA TYR A 54 2.47 2.16 -7.54
C TYR A 54 3.62 1.40 -8.21
N GLU A 55 3.29 0.74 -9.31
CA GLU A 55 4.26 0.08 -10.19
C GLU A 55 3.89 0.34 -11.65
N GLY A 56 4.89 0.39 -12.52
CA GLY A 56 4.75 0.77 -13.92
C GLY A 56 5.17 2.21 -14.19
N ASP A 57 4.63 2.79 -15.27
CA ASP A 57 4.98 4.15 -15.70
C ASP A 57 4.38 5.23 -14.79
N ALA A 58 5.22 6.19 -14.39
CA ALA A 58 4.81 7.24 -13.45
C ALA A 58 3.79 8.22 -14.06
N CYS A 59 3.86 8.50 -15.36
CA CYS A 59 2.89 9.36 -16.03
C CYS A 59 1.52 8.67 -16.12
N LEU A 60 1.50 7.37 -16.39
CA LEU A 60 0.27 6.58 -16.39
C LEU A 60 -0.33 6.48 -14.97
N ALA A 61 0.49 6.25 -13.95
CA ALA A 61 0.02 6.25 -12.55
C ALA A 61 -0.58 7.60 -12.14
N ALA A 62 0.07 8.71 -12.50
CA ALA A 62 -0.45 10.07 -12.25
C ALA A 62 -1.77 10.31 -12.98
N TYR A 63 -1.85 9.92 -14.26
CA TYR A 63 -3.09 10.02 -15.03
C TYR A 63 -4.25 9.24 -14.40
N LEU A 64 -4.01 8.02 -13.94
CA LEU A 64 -5.02 7.20 -13.26
C LEU A 64 -5.52 7.88 -11.98
N LEU A 65 -4.60 8.42 -11.16
CA LEU A 65 -4.93 9.09 -9.91
C LEU A 65 -5.72 10.39 -10.13
N GLU A 66 -5.25 11.26 -11.03
CA GLU A 66 -5.91 12.53 -11.33
C GLU A 66 -7.31 12.29 -11.92
N SER A 67 -7.45 11.31 -12.82
CA SER A 67 -8.75 10.95 -13.40
C SER A 67 -9.71 10.40 -12.36
N ALA A 68 -9.23 9.50 -11.47
CA ALA A 68 -10.05 8.94 -10.41
C ALA A 68 -10.48 10.02 -9.40
N GLN A 69 -9.56 10.93 -9.05
CA GLN A 69 -9.87 12.07 -8.18
C GLN A 69 -10.96 12.95 -8.79
N GLY A 70 -10.84 13.33 -10.06
CA GLY A 70 -11.86 14.13 -10.76
C GLY A 70 -13.24 13.48 -10.73
N LEU A 71 -13.33 12.17 -10.98
CA LEU A 71 -14.59 11.43 -10.92
C LEU A 71 -15.20 11.40 -9.52
N ILE A 72 -14.37 11.25 -8.48
CA ILE A 72 -14.83 11.24 -7.09
C ILE A 72 -15.36 12.63 -6.72
N GLU A 73 -14.62 13.69 -7.04
CA GLU A 73 -15.02 15.07 -6.72
C GLU A 73 -16.31 15.49 -7.42
N GLU A 74 -16.57 15.02 -8.64
CA GLU A 74 -17.84 15.28 -9.35
C GLU A 74 -19.05 14.54 -8.72
N SER A 75 -18.79 13.51 -7.91
CA SER A 75 -19.82 12.62 -7.35
C SER A 75 -20.32 13.06 -5.96
N PHE A 76 -19.75 14.11 -5.36
CA PHE A 76 -20.07 14.63 -4.03
C PHE A 76 -20.32 16.14 -4.04
#